data_AF-A0A6B3F2U9-F1
#
_entry.id   AF-A0A6B3F2U9-F1
#
_cell.length_a   1.000
_cell.length_b   1.000
_cell.length_c   1.000
_cell.angle_alpha   90.00
_cell.angle_beta   90.00
_cell.angle_gamma   90.00
#
_symmetry.space_group_name_H-M   'P 1'
#
loop_
_entity.id
_entity.type
_entity.pdbx_description
1 polymer ?
#
loop_
_entity_poly.entity_id
_entity_poly.type
_entity_poly.pdbx_seq_one_letter_code
_entity_poly.pdbx_strand_id
1 'polypeptide(L)' 'MEKTVGLRERKKAATREAVHKAALSLAVEHGFEHVTVEAIADAAGISRRTFSNYFTAKEDAVLWGEE' A
#
# COMPACT_ATOMS: atom_id res chain seq x y z
N MET A 1 9.04 -20.37 22.92
CA MET A 1 7.64 -19.96 22.65
C MET A 1 7.67 -19.07 21.43
N GLU A 2 7.67 -19.69 20.26
CA GLU A 2 7.84 -19.01 18.98
C GLU A 2 6.55 -18.25 18.67
N LYS A 3 6.58 -16.92 18.76
CA LYS A 3 5.53 -16.10 18.16
C LYS A 3 5.65 -16.31 16.67
N THR A 4 5.00 -17.36 16.17
CA THR A 4 4.63 -17.48 14.77
C THR A 4 3.86 -16.20 14.47
N VAL A 5 4.53 -15.18 13.92
CA VAL A 5 3.89 -13.97 13.43
C VAL A 5 2.80 -14.51 12.52
N GLY A 6 1.55 -14.40 12.99
CA GLY A 6 0.48 -15.24 12.50
C GLY A 6 0.38 -15.05 11.00
N LEU A 7 -0.04 -16.07 10.25
CA LEU A 7 -0.20 -15.99 8.78
C LEU A 7 -0.93 -14.69 8.33
N ARG A 8 -1.78 -14.16 9.22
CA ARG A 8 -2.45 -12.86 9.12
C ARG A 8 -1.50 -11.66 9.09
N GLU A 9 -0.53 -11.57 9.99
CA GLU A 9 0.47 -10.48 10.06
C GLU A 9 1.34 -10.44 8.80
N ARG A 10 1.73 -11.60 8.26
CA ARG A 10 2.47 -11.67 6.99
C ARG A 10 1.64 -11.20 5.80
N LYS A 11 0.39 -11.64 5.71
CA LYS A 11 -0.54 -11.13 4.69
C LYS A 11 -0.73 -9.62 4.80
N LYS A 12 -0.80 -9.11 6.04
CA LYS A 12 -0.93 -7.69 6.33
C LYS A 12 0.26 -6.88 5.82
N ALA A 13 1.47 -7.36 6.07
CA ALA A 13 2.71 -6.75 5.58
C ALA A 13 2.80 -6.81 4.05
N ALA A 14 2.48 -7.95 3.44
CA ALA A 14 2.49 -8.12 1.99
C ALA A 14 1.51 -7.15 1.29
N THR A 15 0.32 -6.93 1.86
CA THR A 15 -0.62 -5.93 1.33
C THR A 15 -0.05 -4.51 1.42
N ARG A 16 0.59 -4.14 2.54
CA ARG A 16 1.20 -2.82 2.68
C ARG A 16 2.32 -2.59 1.67
N GLU A 17 3.19 -3.58 1.49
CA GLU A 17 4.27 -3.53 0.51
C GLU A 17 3.74 -3.41 -0.93
N ALA A 18 2.71 -4.19 -1.29
CA ALA A 18 2.08 -4.10 -2.61
C ALA A 18 1.49 -2.70 -2.87
N VAL A 19 0.81 -2.13 -1.86
CA VAL A 19 0.25 -0.78 -1.94
C VAL A 19 1.33 0.29 -2.07
N HIS A 20 2.39 0.21 -1.27
CA HIS A 20 3.52 1.13 -1.35
C HIS A 20 4.18 1.09 -2.73
N LYS A 21 4.51 -0.12 -3.22
CA LYS A 21 5.12 -0.31 -4.53
C LYS A 21 4.23 0.22 -5.66
N ALA A 22 2.92 -0.03 -5.60
CA ALA A 22 1.97 0.50 -6.58
C ALA A 22 1.92 2.03 -6.54
N ALA A 23 1.88 2.62 -5.35
CA ALA A 23 1.88 4.07 -5.19
C ALA A 23 3.17 4.72 -5.72
N LEU A 24 4.32 4.10 -5.45
CA LEU A 24 5.61 4.58 -5.93
C LEU A 24 5.74 4.46 -7.45
N SER A 25 5.33 3.32 -8.03
CA SER A 25 5.33 3.13 -9.50
C SER A 25 4.46 4.18 -10.18
N LEU A 26 3.21 4.34 -9.73
CA LEU A 26 2.30 5.33 -10.28
C LEU A 26 2.82 6.77 -10.10
N ALA A 27 3.47 7.07 -8.97
CA ALA A 27 4.03 8.39 -8.71
C ALA A 27 5.21 8.69 -9.63
N VAL A 28 6.03 7.70 -9.96
CA VAL A 28 7.14 7.82 -10.91
C VAL A 28 6.64 7.91 -12.35
N GLU A 29 5.66 7.09 -12.73
CA GLU A 29 5.17 7.01 -14.11
C GLU A 29 4.25 8.16 -14.51
N HIS A 30 3.32 8.56 -13.63
CA HIS A 30 2.30 9.56 -13.91
C HIS A 30 2.50 10.89 -13.17
N GLY A 31 3.46 10.94 -12.24
CA GLY A 31 3.61 12.05 -11.31
C GLY A 31 2.64 11.95 -10.14
N PHE A 32 3.12 12.29 -8.94
CA PHE A 32 2.37 12.16 -7.69
C PHE A 32 0.99 12.86 -7.70
N GLU A 33 0.87 13.99 -8.41
CA GLU A 33 -0.38 14.73 -8.54
C GLU A 33 -1.49 13.90 -9.22
N HIS A 34 -1.13 13.11 -10.23
CA HIS A 34 -2.06 12.29 -11.00
C HIS A 34 -2.38 10.94 -10.34
N VAL A 35 -1.62 10.55 -9.32
CA VAL A 35 -1.89 9.32 -8.56
C VAL A 35 -3.13 9.48 -7.69
N THR A 36 -4.03 8.50 -7.71
CA THR A 36 -5.21 8.46 -6.84
C THR A 36 -5.21 7.20 -5.99
N VAL A 37 -5.91 7.25 -4.85
CA VAL A 37 -6.10 6.07 -3.99
C VAL A 37 -6.74 4.91 -4.75
N GLU A 38 -7.64 5.21 -5.70
CA GLU A 38 -8.28 4.19 -6.53
C GLU A 38 -7.29 3.51 -7.47
N ALA A 39 -6.44 4.28 -8.16
CA ALA A 39 -5.40 3.72 -9.03
C ALA A 39 -4.39 2.87 -8.24
N ILE A 40 -3.99 3.33 -7.05
CA ILE A 40 -3.10 2.56 -6.17
C ILE A 40 -3.76 1.26 -5.72
N ALA A 41 -5.02 1.32 -5.30
CA ALA A 41 -5.76 0.16 -4.83
C ALA A 41 -5.94 -0.87 -5.95
N ASP A 42 -6.27 -0.41 -7.16
CA ASP A 42 -6.39 -1.25 -8.36
C ASP A 42 -5.05 -1.93 -8.71
N ALA A 43 -3.97 -1.14 -8.78
CA ALA A 43 -2.62 -1.65 -9.04
C ALA A 43 -2.11 -2.62 -7.95
N ALA A 44 -2.52 -2.42 -6.70
CA ALA A 44 -2.21 -3.32 -5.58
C ALA A 44 -3.17 -4.52 -5.47
N GLY A 45 -4.20 -4.62 -6.32
CA GLY A 45 -5.15 -5.72 -6.31
C GLY A 45 -6.07 -5.73 -5.07
N ILE A 46 -6.35 -4.57 -4.49
CA ILE A 46 -7.20 -4.43 -3.31
C ILE A 46 -8.32 -3.41 -3.54
N SER A 47 -9.39 -3.50 -2.75
CA SER A 47 -10.42 -2.48 -2.77
C SER A 47 -9.97 -1.20 -2.06
N ARG A 48 -10.51 -0.04 -2.46
CA ARG A 48 -10.32 1.25 -1.76
C ARG A 48 -10.59 1.16 -0.26
N ARG A 49 -11.60 0.39 0.15
CA ARG A 49 -11.90 0.12 1.57
C ARG A 49 -10.73 -0.58 2.28
N THR A 50 -10.09 -1.54 1.63
CA THR A 50 -8.92 -2.23 2.17
C THR A 50 -7.74 -1.27 2.26
N PHE A 51 -7.51 -0.44 1.25
CA PHE A 51 -6.49 0.62 1.30
C PHE A 51 -6.73 1.53 2.51
N SER A 52 -7.94 2.05 2.70
CA SER A 52 -8.28 2.93 3.82
C SER A 52 -8.19 2.26 5.20
N ASN A 53 -8.13 0.92 5.28
CA ASN A 53 -7.82 0.22 6.54
C ASN A 53 -6.32 0.22 6.86
N TYR A 54 -5.46 0.48 5.86
CA TYR A 54 -4.00 0.46 5.99
C TYR A 54 -3.38 1.85 5.96
N PHE A 55 -3.86 2.72 5.08
CA PHE A 55 -3.31 4.03 4.79
C PHE A 55 -4.42 5.06 4.74
N THR A 56 -4.14 6.25 5.26
CA THR A 56 -5.12 7.34 5.30
C THR A 56 -5.15 8.12 3.98
N ALA A 57 -4.01 8.18 3.28
CA ALA A 57 -3.84 8.90 2.02
C ALA A 57 -2.81 8.22 1.11
N LYS A 58 -2.77 8.66 -0.16
CA LYS A 58 -1.74 8.23 -1.11
C LYS A 58 -0.33 8.63 -0.66
N GLU A 59 -0.19 9.76 0.03
CA GLU A 59 1.07 10.26 0.61
C GLU A 59 1.63 9.26 1.60
N ASP A 60 0.78 8.80 2.52
CA ASP A 60 1.09 7.82 3.56
C ASP A 60 1.55 6.48 2.93
N ALA A 61 0.90 6.06 1.83
CA ALA A 61 1.29 4.86 1.09
C ALA A 61 2.66 5.03 0.39
N VAL A 62 2.95 6.20 -0.18
CA VAL A 62 4.26 6.48 -0.81
C VAL A 62 5.38 6.58 0.23
N LEU A 63 5.11 7.16 1.40
CA LEU A 63 6.13 7.38 2.45
C LEU A 63 6.38 6.16 3.36
N TRP A 64 5.53 5.12 3.30
CA TRP A 64 5.60 3.96 4.19
C TRP A 64 6.95 3.21 4.21
N GLY A 65 7.77 3.34 3.17
CA GLY A 65 9.06 2.65 3.01
C GLY A 65 10.30 3.45 3.44
N GLU A 66 10.14 4.71 3.87
CA GLU A 66 11.26 5.55 4.34
C GLU A 66 11.30 5.53 5.88
N GLU A 67 12.06 4.60 6.45
CA GLU A 67 12.64 4.66 7.82
C GLU A 67 14.10 4.18 7.77
#